data_AF-A0A5N9A7F9-F1
#
_entry.id   AF-A0A5N9A7F9-F1
#
_cell.length_a   1.000
_cell.length_b   1.000
_cell.length_c   1.000
_cell.angle_alpha   90.00
_cell.angle_beta   90.00
_cell.angle_gamma   90.00
#
_symmetry.space_group_name_H-M   'P 1'
#
loop_
_entity.id
_entity.type
_entity.pdbx_description
1 polymer ?
#
loop_
_entity_poly.entity_id
_entity_poly.type
_entity_poly.pdbx_seq_one_letter_code
_entity_poly.pdbx_strand_id
1 'polypeptide(L)' 'MQIAVKNQSGDALDSIELNDAVFNVPMNPSLVHQAMVIYQGNKRQGTHDTKTRA' A
#
# COMPACT_ATOMS: atom_id res chain seq x y z
N MET A 1 9.52 -13.84 9.95
CA MET A 1 9.85 -12.64 10.80
C MET A 1 8.90 -12.57 11.99
N GLN A 2 9.37 -12.35 13.23
CA GLN A 2 8.51 -12.30 14.45
C GLN A 2 8.18 -10.86 14.88
N ILE A 3 6.90 -10.58 15.16
CA ILE A 3 6.40 -9.27 15.61
C ILE A 3 5.58 -9.42 16.89
N ALA A 4 5.82 -8.54 17.86
CA ALA A 4 5.07 -8.48 19.10
C ALA A 4 3.68 -7.84 18.91
N VAL A 5 2.64 -8.55 19.34
CA VAL A 5 1.26 -8.09 19.43
C VAL A 5 1.09 -7.29 20.71
N LYS A 6 0.47 -6.12 20.60
CA LYS A 6 0.15 -5.27 21.76
C LYS A 6 -1.35 -5.22 22.02
N ASN A 7 -1.74 -5.14 23.29
CA ASN A 7 -3.11 -4.87 23.71
C ASN A 7 -3.44 -3.37 23.56
N GLN A 8 -4.70 -2.98 23.80
CA GLN A 8 -5.13 -1.57 23.72
C GLN A 8 -4.46 -0.67 24.76
N SER A 9 -4.00 -1.24 25.88
CA SER A 9 -3.26 -0.56 26.94
C SER A 9 -1.78 -0.35 26.59
N GLY A 10 -1.29 -0.98 25.53
CA GLY A 10 0.09 -0.88 25.03
C GLY A 10 1.03 -1.99 25.50
N ASP A 11 0.57 -2.93 26.32
CA ASP A 11 1.39 -4.05 26.81
C ASP A 11 1.56 -5.12 25.72
N ALA A 12 2.73 -5.74 25.68
CA ALA A 12 3.00 -6.86 24.78
C ALA A 12 2.31 -8.13 25.29
N LEU A 13 1.48 -8.73 24.45
CA LEU A 13 0.74 -9.96 24.74
C LEU A 13 1.53 -11.19 24.31
N ASP A 14 1.90 -11.25 23.03
CA ASP A 14 2.53 -12.42 22.41
C ASP A 14 3.29 -12.03 21.14
N SER A 15 4.06 -12.96 20.59
CA SER A 15 4.82 -12.83 19.35
C SER A 15 4.18 -13.67 18.24
N ILE A 16 3.83 -13.06 17.12
CA ILE A 16 3.33 -13.76 15.93
C ILE A 16 4.43 -13.85 14.88
N GLU A 17 4.54 -15.02 14.26
CA GLU A 17 5.38 -15.24 13.09
C GLU A 17 4.66 -14.87 11.79
N LEU A 18 5.24 -13.96 11.03
CA LEU A 18 4.75 -13.53 9.74
C LEU A 18 5.37 -14.32 8.59
N ASN A 19 4.59 -14.52 7.54
CA ASN A 19 4.99 -15.21 6.33
C ASN A 19 6.10 -14.43 5.58
N ASP A 20 7.26 -15.07 5.44
CA ASP A 20 8.43 -14.47 4.81
C ASP A 20 8.23 -14.18 3.31
N ALA A 21 7.36 -14.91 2.61
CA ALA A 21 7.07 -14.67 1.20
C ALA A 21 6.41 -13.31 0.92
N VAL A 22 5.80 -12.69 1.94
CA VAL A 22 5.16 -11.38 1.82
C VAL A 22 6.02 -10.29 2.46
N PHE A 23 6.62 -10.59 3.62
CA PHE A 23 7.25 -9.56 4.46
C PHE A 23 8.78 -9.57 4.44
N ASN A 24 9.42 -10.61 3.91
CA ASN A 24 10.89 -10.74 3.87
C ASN A 24 11.46 -10.69 2.43
N VAL A 25 10.69 -10.15 1.48
CA VAL A 25 11.12 -9.97 0.09
C VAL A 25 11.83 -8.62 -0.05
N PRO A 26 12.96 -8.53 -0.78
CA PRO A 26 13.64 -7.26 -1.01
C PRO A 26 12.73 -6.26 -1.70
N MET A 27 12.72 -5.02 -1.21
CA MET A 27 11.89 -3.96 -1.77
C MET A 27 12.38 -3.59 -3.17
N ASN A 28 11.45 -3.52 -4.12
CA ASN A 28 11.67 -2.99 -5.47
C ASN A 28 11.01 -1.61 -5.60
N PRO A 29 11.77 -0.50 -5.48
CA PRO A 29 11.20 0.86 -5.48
C PRO A 29 10.50 1.22 -6.79
N SER A 30 11.05 0.81 -7.93
CA SER A 30 10.50 1.11 -9.26
C SER A 30 9.13 0.45 -9.47
N LEU A 31 9.00 -0.81 -9.06
CA LEU A 31 7.74 -1.55 -9.16
C LEU A 31 6.67 -0.94 -8.25
N VAL A 32 7.03 -0.59 -7.01
CA VAL A 32 6.12 0.06 -6.05
C VAL A 32 5.64 1.41 -6.57
N HIS A 33 6.55 2.23 -7.11
CA HIS A 33 6.18 3.50 -7.72
C HIS A 33 5.21 3.32 -8.90
N GLN A 34 5.49 2.37 -9.80
CA GLN A 34 4.62 2.08 -10.94
C GLN A 34 3.21 1.66 -10.49
N ALA A 35 3.10 0.75 -9.52
CA ALA A 35 1.83 0.31 -8.98
C ALA A 35 1.03 1.50 -8.37
N MET A 36 1.72 2.39 -7.65
CA MET A 36 1.09 3.55 -7.04
C MET A 36 0.60 4.57 -8.08
N VAL A 37 1.36 4.83 -9.14
CA VAL A 37 0.95 5.71 -10.25
C VAL A 37 -0.30 5.16 -10.93
N ILE A 38 -0.35 3.86 -11.22
CA ILE A 38 -1.52 3.21 -11.82
C ILE A 38 -2.74 3.33 -10.91
N TYR A 39 -2.58 3.03 -9.62
CA TYR A 39 -3.66 3.15 -8.64
C TYR A 39 -4.24 4.57 -8.58
N GLN A 40 -3.38 5.59 -8.51
CA GLN A 40 -3.82 6.99 -8.53
C GLN A 40 -4.46 7.39 -9.86
N GLY A 41 -3.93 6.89 -10.98
CA GLY A 41 -4.50 7.09 -12.31
C GLY A 41 -5.93 6.56 -12.41
N ASN A 42 -6.15 5.33 -11.94
CA ASN A 42 -7.47 4.67 -11.94
C ASN A 42 -8.49 5.34 -11.02
N LYS A 43 -8.04 6.05 -9.98
CA LYS A 43 -8.91 6.81 -9.07
C LYS A 43 -9.47 8.09 -9.71
N ARG A 44 -8.94 8.53 -10.85
CA ARG A 44 -9.41 9.75 -11.53
C ARG A 44 -10.80 9.51 -12.14
N GLN A 45 -11.72 10.43 -11.91
CA GLN A 45 -13.08 10.35 -12.46
C GLN A 45 -13.19 10.84 -13.92
N GLY A 46 -12.27 11.70 -14.38
CA GLY A 46 -12.24 12.13 -15.79
C GLY A 46 -13.40 13.04 -16.23
N THR A 47 -13.96 13.87 -15.35
CA THR A 47 -15.12 14.74 -15.62
C THR A 47 -14.77 16.08 -16.29
N HIS A 48 -13.56 16.22 -16.82
CA HIS A 48 -13.13 17.44 -17.48
C HIS A 48 -13.76 17.54 -18.89
N ASP A 49 -14.45 18.65 -19.16
CA ASP A 49 -15.01 18.97 -20.47
C ASP A 49 -14.95 20.48 -20.75
N THR A 50 -14.69 20.88 -21.99
CA THR A 50 -14.62 22.27 -22.43
C THR A 50 -15.26 22.44 -23.80
N LYS A 51 -15.97 23.55 -24.02
CA LYS A 51 -16.62 23.85 -25.30
C LYS A 51 -15.57 24.12 -26.38
N THR A 52 -15.83 23.59 -27.58
CA THR A 52 -15.06 23.95 -28.79
C THR A 52 -15.71 25.14 -29.51
N ARG A 53 -15.10 25.60 -30.61
CA ARG A 53 -15.55 26.80 -31.36
C ARG A 53 -16.87 26.61 -32.15
N ALA A 54 -17.23 25.36 -32.46
CA ALA A 54 -18.38 25.01 -33.30
C ALA A 54 -19.73 25.22 -32.60
#